data_AF-A0A2Y9RVA0-F1
#
_entry.id   AF-A0A2Y9RVA0-F1
#
_cell.length_a   1.000
_cell.length_b   1.000
_cell.length_c   1.000
_cell.angle_alpha   90.00
_cell.angle_beta   90.00
_cell.angle_gamma   90.00
#
_symmetry.space_group_name_H-M   'P 1'
#
loop_
_entity.id
_entity.type
_entity.pdbx_description
1 polymer ?
#
loop_
_entity_poly.entity_id
_entity_poly.type
_entity_poly.pdbx_seq_one_letter_code
_entity_poly.pdbx_strand_id
1 'polypeptide(L)'
;MAQALGWLLLLLFCSYAQSFLWRRTRGASSSKEKHPTEGWFWQKLDHFSKNGSRFWLQRYFLNDAFYKPGGPIFLMIEGALTADIYHLSGSNTWVTYAERLGALCLLLEHRFYGLSQPAG
;
A
#
# COMPACT_ATOMS: atom_id res chain seq x y z
N MET A 1 -14.95 36.78 40.26
CA MET A 1 -14.04 35.61 40.18
C MET A 1 -14.76 34.27 40.03
N ALA A 2 -15.94 34.07 40.63
CA ALA A 2 -16.68 32.80 40.55
C ALA A 2 -17.28 32.44 39.17
N GLN A 3 -17.56 33.43 38.31
CA GLN A 3 -18.20 33.15 37.01
C GLN A 3 -17.25 32.52 35.96
N ALA A 4 -15.95 32.79 36.04
CA ALA A 4 -14.97 32.24 35.09
C ALA A 4 -14.72 30.72 35.27
N LEU A 5 -14.85 30.22 36.51
CA LEU A 5 -14.69 28.79 36.82
C LEU A 5 -15.83 27.93 36.26
N GLY A 6 -17.05 28.47 36.19
CA GLY A 6 -18.21 27.77 35.62
C GLY A 6 -18.07 27.50 34.12
N TRP A 7 -17.56 28.49 33.36
CA TRP A 7 -17.32 28.34 31.92
C TRP A 7 -16.18 27.36 31.61
N LEU A 8 -15.13 27.35 32.44
CA LEU A 8 -14.00 26.43 32.27
C LEU A 8 -14.43 24.96 32.47
N LEU A 9 -15.29 24.72 33.47
CA LEU A 9 -15.82 23.38 33.73
C LEU A 9 -16.75 22.90 32.61
N LEU A 10 -17.61 23.77 32.06
CA LEU A 10 -18.46 23.45 30.91
C LEU A 10 -17.65 23.09 29.65
N LEU A 11 -16.54 23.78 29.39
CA LEU A 11 -15.66 23.46 28.25
C LEU A 11 -14.90 22.14 28.44
N LEU A 12 -14.46 21.84 29.67
CA LEU A 12 -13.86 20.55 30.00
C LEU A 12 -14.86 19.40 29.87
N PHE A 13 -16.10 19.59 30.34
CA PHE A 13 -17.17 18.59 30.14
C PHE A 13 -17.54 18.41 28.66
N CYS A 14 -17.60 19.51 27.88
CA CYS A 14 -17.89 19.43 26.45
C CYS A 14 -16.81 18.68 25.67
N SER A 15 -15.53 18.95 25.95
CA SER A 15 -14.41 18.22 25.32
C SER A 15 -14.35 16.75 25.74
N TYR A 16 -14.71 16.42 26.98
CA TYR A 16 -14.79 15.03 27.46
C TYR A 16 -15.96 14.27 26.81
N ALA A 17 -17.14 14.89 26.69
CA ALA A 17 -18.29 14.30 26.00
C ALA A 17 -18.02 14.09 24.50
N GLN A 18 -17.38 15.05 23.84
CA GLN A 18 -16.97 14.93 22.43
C GLN A 18 -15.95 13.80 22.23
N SER A 19 -14.96 13.68 23.11
CA SER A 19 -13.94 12.63 23.01
C SER A 19 -14.48 11.24 23.38
N PHE A 20 -15.50 11.14 24.23
CA PHE A 20 -16.22 9.89 24.52
C PHE A 20 -17.10 9.45 23.34
N LEU A 21 -17.83 10.39 22.72
CA LEU A 21 -18.66 10.11 21.52
C LEU A 21 -17.79 9.82 20.28
N TRP A 22 -16.63 10.46 20.13
CA TRP A 22 -15.64 10.15 19.09
C TRP A 22 -15.05 8.75 19.24
N ARG A 23 -14.87 8.28 20.49
CA ARG A 23 -14.40 6.91 20.77
C ARG A 23 -15.45 5.85 20.46
N ARG A 24 -16.73 6.14 20.69
CA ARG A 24 -17.85 5.19 20.47
C ARG A 24 -18.26 5.07 18.99
N THR A 25 -18.04 6.10 18.18
CA THR A 25 -18.37 6.12 16.74
C THR A 25 -17.30 5.53 15.84
N ARG A 26 -16.05 5.40 16.32
CA ARG A 26 -15.08 4.47 15.73
C ARG A 26 -15.44 3.05 16.16
N GLY A 27 -16.57 2.55 15.64
CA GLY A 27 -16.78 1.12 15.58
C GLY A 27 -15.52 0.48 15.00
N ALA A 28 -15.09 -0.64 15.59
CA ALA A 28 -14.01 -1.42 15.04
C ALA A 28 -14.42 -1.82 13.61
N SER A 29 -13.96 -1.04 12.63
CA SER A 29 -13.95 -1.46 11.24
C SER A 29 -13.15 -2.74 11.25
N SER A 30 -13.83 -3.88 11.06
CA SER A 30 -13.18 -5.09 10.59
C SER A 30 -12.70 -4.79 9.18
N SER A 31 -11.62 -4.01 9.08
CA SER A 31 -10.87 -3.88 7.84
C SER A 31 -10.35 -5.27 7.59
N LYS A 32 -10.89 -5.95 6.56
CA LYS A 32 -10.20 -7.08 5.95
C LYS A 32 -8.75 -6.65 5.78
N GLU A 33 -7.83 -7.28 6.51
CA GLU A 33 -6.42 -7.02 6.29
C GLU A 33 -6.13 -7.30 4.83
N LYS A 34 -5.79 -6.25 4.09
CA LYS A 34 -5.39 -6.37 2.70
C LYS A 34 -3.95 -6.83 2.69
N HIS A 35 -3.76 -8.13 2.54
CA HIS A 35 -2.44 -8.70 2.36
C HIS A 35 -1.92 -8.42 0.95
N PRO A 36 -0.59 -8.28 0.77
CA PRO A 36 -0.03 -8.20 -0.56
C PRO A 36 -0.44 -9.41 -1.41
N THR A 37 -0.71 -9.17 -2.68
CA THR A 37 -1.17 -10.18 -3.64
C THR A 37 -0.12 -10.41 -4.71
N GLU A 38 -0.01 -11.64 -5.20
CA GLU A 38 0.83 -12.02 -6.34
C GLU A 38 0.02 -11.96 -7.63
N GLY A 39 0.66 -11.55 -8.73
CA GLY A 39 0.05 -11.48 -10.04
C GLY A 39 1.06 -11.66 -11.18
N TRP A 40 0.52 -11.70 -12.39
CA TRP A 40 1.29 -11.94 -13.61
C TRP A 40 0.87 -10.97 -14.71
N PHE A 41 1.86 -10.43 -15.40
CA PHE A 41 1.68 -9.49 -16.49
C PHE A 41 2.28 -10.04 -17.78
N TRP A 42 1.56 -9.91 -18.90
CA TRP A 42 2.04 -10.29 -20.23
C TRP A 42 3.07 -9.28 -20.75
N GLN A 43 4.35 -9.59 -20.56
CA GLN A 43 5.49 -8.77 -20.95
C GLN A 43 5.95 -9.12 -22.37
N LYS A 44 6.32 -8.10 -23.15
CA LYS A 44 6.94 -8.32 -24.47
C LYS A 44 8.31 -8.99 -24.28
N LEU A 45 8.57 -10.04 -25.04
CA LEU A 45 9.82 -10.80 -24.90
C LEU A 45 11.04 -9.97 -25.31
N ASP A 46 10.91 -9.28 -26.44
CA ASP A 46 11.98 -8.49 -27.04
C ASP A 46 11.47 -7.10 -27.42
N HIS A 47 11.92 -6.10 -26.68
CA HIS A 47 11.57 -4.70 -26.90
C HIS A 47 12.40 -4.06 -28.03
N PHE A 48 13.51 -4.67 -28.43
CA PHE A 48 14.42 -4.15 -29.46
C PHE A 48 14.07 -4.64 -30.86
N SER A 49 13.39 -5.79 -30.96
CA SER A 49 12.85 -6.26 -32.24
C SER A 49 11.59 -5.48 -32.65
N LYS A 50 11.62 -4.94 -33.87
CA LYS A 50 10.48 -4.26 -34.52
C LYS A 50 9.34 -5.22 -34.87
N ASN A 51 9.65 -6.50 -35.09
CA ASN A 51 8.70 -7.53 -35.53
C ASN A 51 8.38 -8.56 -34.44
N GLY A 52 8.87 -8.36 -33.21
CA GLY A 52 8.63 -9.29 -32.11
C GLY A 52 7.22 -9.15 -31.53
N SER A 53 6.35 -10.14 -31.77
CA SER A 53 5.02 -10.29 -31.17
C SER A 53 4.97 -11.33 -30.04
N ARG A 54 6.13 -11.80 -29.58
CA ARG A 54 6.21 -12.80 -28.52
C ARG A 54 6.05 -12.15 -27.14
N PHE A 55 5.27 -12.80 -26.28
CA PHE A 55 5.03 -12.39 -24.90
C PHE A 55 5.34 -13.51 -23.93
N TRP A 56 5.57 -13.16 -22.68
CA TRP A 56 5.81 -14.08 -21.56
C TRP A 56 5.18 -13.51 -20.28
N LEU A 57 4.99 -14.34 -19.26
CA LEU A 57 4.41 -13.92 -17.98
C LEU A 57 5.53 -13.43 -17.05
N GLN A 58 5.51 -12.15 -16.71
CA GLN A 58 6.38 -11.55 -15.71
C GLN A 58 5.63 -11.43 -14.39
N ARG A 59 6.23 -11.91 -13.30
CA ARG A 59 5.64 -11.89 -11.97
C ARG A 59 5.72 -10.50 -11.36
N TYR A 60 4.69 -10.12 -10.61
CA TYR A 60 4.69 -8.94 -9.75
C TYR A 60 3.93 -9.22 -8.45
N PHE A 61 4.16 -8.37 -7.46
CA PHE A 61 3.37 -8.31 -6.23
C PHE A 61 2.77 -6.93 -6.04
N LEU A 62 1.60 -6.88 -5.41
CA LEU A 62 0.78 -5.69 -5.24
C LEU A 62 0.37 -5.54 -3.78
N ASN A 63 0.57 -4.36 -3.20
CA ASN A 63 -0.04 -3.97 -1.93
C ASN A 63 -0.87 -2.69 -2.14
N ASP A 64 -2.19 -2.83 -2.07
CA ASP A 64 -3.18 -1.76 -2.22
C ASP A 64 -3.87 -1.41 -0.90
N ALA A 65 -3.32 -1.84 0.24
CA ALA A 65 -3.90 -1.62 1.57
C ALA A 65 -4.13 -0.13 1.89
N PHE A 66 -3.27 0.73 1.35
CA PHE A 66 -3.28 2.17 1.61
C PHE A 66 -3.70 3.02 0.41
N TYR A 67 -3.99 2.40 -0.74
CA TYR A 67 -4.29 3.13 -1.95
C TYR A 67 -5.56 3.97 -1.82
N LYS A 68 -5.47 5.25 -2.18
CA LYS A 68 -6.61 6.15 -2.31
C LYS A 68 -6.84 6.45 -3.79
N PRO A 69 -8.09 6.53 -4.29
CA PRO A 69 -8.35 6.90 -5.68
C PRO A 69 -7.61 8.19 -6.08
N GLY A 70 -6.82 8.12 -7.16
CA GLY A 70 -5.98 9.24 -7.62
C GLY A 70 -4.63 9.38 -6.90
N GLY A 71 -4.31 8.51 -5.95
CA GLY A 71 -3.03 8.46 -5.26
C GLY A 71 -1.88 7.96 -6.15
N PRO A 72 -0.62 8.15 -5.73
CA PRO A 72 0.55 7.75 -6.51
C PRO A 72 0.74 6.23 -6.54
N ILE A 73 1.52 5.76 -7.51
CA ILE A 73 1.98 4.38 -7.59
C ILE A 73 3.48 4.35 -7.30
N PHE A 74 3.88 3.58 -6.30
CA PHE A 74 5.27 3.28 -6.02
C PHE A 74 5.65 1.99 -6.72
N LEU A 75 6.56 2.09 -7.69
CA LEU A 75 7.12 0.96 -8.40
C LEU A 75 8.51 0.65 -7.87
N MET A 76 8.68 -0.55 -7.33
CA MET A 76 9.97 -1.14 -7.03
C MET A 76 10.25 -2.23 -8.05
N ILE A 77 11.43 -2.18 -8.68
CA ILE A 77 11.91 -3.25 -9.55
C ILE A 77 13.00 -3.96 -8.78
N GLU A 78 12.83 -5.26 -8.57
CA GLU A 78 13.85 -6.06 -7.90
C GLU A 78 15.16 -6.07 -8.67
N GLY A 79 16.25 -6.26 -7.93
CA GLY A 79 17.59 -6.31 -8.50
C GLY A 79 17.90 -7.68 -9.10
N ALA A 80 19.02 -8.26 -8.66
CA ALA A 80 19.53 -9.53 -9.17
C ALA A 80 19.06 -10.75 -8.35
N LEU A 81 17.86 -10.70 -7.76
CA LEU A 81 17.31 -11.73 -6.89
C LEU A 81 15.84 -12.01 -7.19
N THR A 82 15.37 -13.18 -6.75
CA THR A 82 13.94 -13.51 -6.71
C THR A 82 13.20 -12.47 -5.88
N ALA A 83 12.10 -11.95 -6.42
CA ALA A 83 11.27 -11.01 -5.71
C ALA A 83 10.62 -11.65 -4.49
N ASP A 84 10.74 -10.98 -3.35
CA ASP A 84 10.18 -11.43 -2.08
C ASP A 84 9.04 -10.49 -1.64
N ILE A 85 7.88 -11.08 -1.37
CA ILE A 85 6.69 -10.39 -0.87
C ILE A 85 6.95 -9.64 0.44
N TYR A 86 7.98 -10.03 1.21
CA TYR A 86 8.41 -9.32 2.41
C TYR A 86 8.73 -7.85 2.15
N HIS A 87 9.17 -7.47 0.94
CA HIS A 87 9.39 -6.06 0.58
C HIS A 87 8.11 -5.22 0.66
N LEU A 88 6.93 -5.83 0.57
CA LEU A 88 5.62 -5.16 0.71
C LEU A 88 5.10 -5.13 2.15
N SER A 89 5.88 -5.61 3.13
CA SER A 89 5.55 -5.52 4.55
C SER A 89 5.54 -4.06 5.03
N GLY A 90 4.63 -3.75 5.97
CA GLY A 90 4.50 -2.43 6.60
C GLY A 90 5.73 -1.96 7.38
N SER A 91 6.70 -2.84 7.66
CA SER A 91 7.99 -2.47 8.25
C SER A 91 8.93 -1.76 7.27
N ASN A 92 8.70 -1.89 5.96
CA ASN A 92 9.56 -1.27 4.95
C ASN A 92 9.22 0.20 4.72
N THR A 93 10.25 1.05 4.66
CA THR A 93 10.12 2.51 4.57
C THR A 93 9.20 3.00 3.45
N TRP A 94 9.26 2.40 2.26
CA TRP A 94 8.42 2.79 1.12
C TRP A 94 6.94 2.44 1.32
N VAL A 95 6.63 1.38 2.08
CA VAL A 95 5.26 1.03 2.46
C VAL A 95 4.73 1.99 3.52
N THR A 96 5.57 2.41 4.47
CA THR A 96 5.25 3.50 5.42
C THR A 96 4.93 4.81 4.69
N TYR A 97 5.66 5.13 3.61
CA TYR A 97 5.32 6.28 2.77
C TYR A 97 4.03 6.08 1.98
N ALA A 98 3.74 4.87 1.52
CA ALA A 98 2.50 4.56 0.84
C ALA A 98 1.28 4.80 1.74
N GLU A 99 1.36 4.43 3.02
CA GLU A 99 0.34 4.75 4.02
C GLU A 99 0.10 6.26 4.14
N ARG A 100 1.18 7.05 4.24
CA ARG A 100 1.09 8.51 4.40
C ARG A 100 0.54 9.21 3.16
N LEU A 101 0.91 8.73 1.97
CA LEU A 101 0.63 9.39 0.70
C LEU A 101 -0.58 8.79 -0.03
N GLY A 102 -1.19 7.74 0.51
CA GLY A 102 -2.31 7.04 -0.13
C GLY A 102 -1.87 6.28 -1.39
N ALA A 103 -0.66 5.73 -1.40
CA ALA A 103 -0.06 5.11 -2.57
C ALA A 103 -0.41 3.62 -2.71
N LEU A 104 -0.30 3.12 -3.93
CA LEU A 104 -0.27 1.69 -4.26
C LEU A 104 1.19 1.26 -4.43
N CYS A 105 1.59 0.16 -3.79
CA CYS A 105 2.93 -0.41 -3.93
C CYS A 105 2.90 -1.57 -4.94
N LEU A 106 3.75 -1.49 -5.97
CA LEU A 106 3.94 -2.54 -6.96
C LEU A 106 5.41 -2.97 -6.95
N LEU A 107 5.65 -4.25 -6.69
CA LEU A 107 6.95 -4.89 -6.73
C LEU A 107 7.03 -5.75 -8.01
N LEU A 108 7.87 -5.35 -8.95
CA LEU A 108 8.05 -6.09 -10.21
C LEU A 108 9.29 -6.98 -10.10
N GLU A 109 9.11 -8.28 -10.36
CA GLU A 109 10.25 -9.20 -10.40
C GLU A 109 11.06 -8.99 -11.67
N HIS A 110 12.39 -8.89 -11.52
CA HIS A 110 13.28 -8.72 -12.66
C HIS A 110 13.25 -9.98 -13.55
N ARG A 111 13.28 -9.77 -14.87
CA ARG A 111 13.34 -10.87 -15.84
C ARG A 111 14.57 -11.76 -15.58
N PHE A 112 14.41 -13.07 -15.78
CA PHE A 112 15.38 -14.16 -15.52
C PHE A 112 15.60 -14.51 -14.04
N TYR A 113 14.90 -13.87 -13.11
CA TYR A 113 14.96 -14.20 -11.69
C TYR A 113 13.65 -14.80 -11.20
N GLY A 114 13.74 -15.61 -10.15
CA GLY A 114 12.59 -16.27 -9.54
C GLY A 114 11.74 -17.03 -10.56
N LEU A 115 10.45 -16.71 -10.57
CA LEU A 115 9.49 -17.34 -11.49
C LEU A 115 9.32 -16.56 -12.80
N SER A 116 10.00 -15.41 -12.95
CA SER A 116 9.94 -14.55 -14.13
C SER A 116 10.90 -15.03 -15.22
N GLN A 117 10.56 -16.15 -15.87
CA GLN A 117 11.38 -16.83 -16.88
C GLN A 117 10.84 -16.60 -18.31
N PRO A 118 11.46 -15.73 -19.14
CA PRO A 118 10.95 -15.38 -20.47
C PRO A 118 11.02 -16.49 -21.51
N ALA A 119 11.90 -17.46 -21.30
CA ALA A 119 11.97 -18.72 -22.02
C ALA A 119 11.96 -19.79 -20.93
N GLY A 120 10.79 -20.35 -20.65
CA GLY A 120 10.70 -21.54 -19.80
C GLY A 120 11.56 -22.66 -20.34
#